data_AF-A0A7G2C6Z2-F1
#
_entry.id   AF-A0A7G2C6Z2-F1
#
_cell.length_a   1.000
_cell.length_b   1.000
_cell.length_c   1.000
_cell.angle_alpha   90.00
_cell.angle_beta   90.00
_cell.angle_gamma   90.00
#
_symmetry.space_group_name_H-M   'P 1'
#
loop_
_entity.id
_entity.type
_entity.pdbx_description
1 polymer ?
#
loop_
_entity_poly.entity_id
_entity_poly.type
_entity_poly.pdbx_seq_one_letter_code
_entity_poly.pdbx_strand_id
1 'polypeptide(L)'
;MTEENSTKRVKLDDGSAKDVSPSSLTTFFIRCPNLHNRGDVVNGLLYTLKDDLDIADWFFEAEDGSKTSLKRNAPVEIVFVQSSRRPYFLLEFRYPTEQEQEKRMKNLQEKTVDDTAPDSGAHTLERIADAKIESVTDRFKQLLERNGLRYKEEDVSLSVSSGPTVSSEREKLELRDSKKKAEHIKTKSIAEPSAEKQAKSTAVSFVPRSMRRRN
;
A
#
# COMPACT_ATOMS: atom_id res chain seq x y z
N MET A 1 -6.46 67.56 9.12
CA MET A 1 -7.65 66.71 9.28
C MET A 1 -8.16 66.39 7.89
N THR A 2 -7.89 65.17 7.42
CA THR A 2 -8.57 64.57 6.28
C THR A 2 -8.30 63.06 6.38
N GLU A 3 -9.32 62.33 6.79
CA GLU A 3 -9.37 60.87 6.84
C GLU A 3 -9.72 60.35 5.45
N GLU A 4 -8.94 59.40 4.92
CA GLU A 4 -9.37 58.60 3.76
C GLU A 4 -9.62 57.16 4.22
N ASN A 5 -10.89 56.79 4.15
CA ASN A 5 -11.46 55.53 4.60
C ASN A 5 -11.40 54.51 3.45
N SER A 6 -10.47 53.55 3.53
CA SER A 6 -10.30 52.51 2.49
C SER A 6 -11.11 51.26 2.86
N THR A 7 -12.26 51.10 2.20
CA THR A 7 -13.16 49.95 2.34
C THR A 7 -12.59 48.75 1.56
N LYS A 8 -12.01 47.77 2.27
CA LYS A 8 -11.64 46.48 1.67
C LYS A 8 -12.83 45.51 1.68
N ARG A 9 -13.31 45.16 0.49
CA ARG A 9 -14.25 44.06 0.26
C ARG A 9 -13.60 42.74 0.65
N VAL A 10 -14.18 42.05 1.63
CA VAL A 10 -13.86 40.67 1.98
C VAL A 10 -14.36 39.77 0.84
N LYS A 11 -13.43 39.07 0.19
CA LYS A 11 -13.74 38.01 -0.76
C LYS A 11 -13.87 36.72 0.07
N LEU A 12 -15.07 36.16 0.10
CA LEU A 12 -15.36 34.85 0.67
C LEU A 12 -14.68 33.80 -0.22
N ASP A 13 -13.70 33.09 0.33
CA ASP A 13 -13.12 31.91 -0.31
C ASP A 13 -14.08 30.73 -0.12
N ASP A 14 -14.56 30.22 -1.25
CA ASP A 14 -15.34 28.99 -1.37
C ASP A 14 -14.51 27.79 -0.90
N GLY A 15 -15.17 26.88 -0.20
CA GLY A 15 -14.58 25.69 0.41
C GLY A 15 -13.87 24.80 -0.60
N SER A 16 -12.54 24.91 -0.64
CA SER A 16 -11.67 23.94 -1.27
C SER A 16 -11.78 22.63 -0.50
N ALA A 17 -12.35 21.62 -1.13
CA ALA A 17 -12.16 20.23 -0.72
C ALA A 17 -10.65 20.05 -0.43
N LYS A 18 -10.31 19.68 0.80
CA LYS A 18 -8.93 19.40 1.17
C LYS A 18 -8.55 18.09 0.49
N ASP A 19 -8.10 18.20 -0.76
CA ASP A 19 -7.08 17.30 -1.28
C ASP A 19 -5.94 17.36 -0.26
N VAL A 20 -5.84 16.30 0.56
CA VAL A 20 -4.67 16.07 1.40
C VAL A 20 -3.50 15.96 0.43
N SER A 21 -2.79 17.08 0.24
CA SER A 21 -1.65 17.14 -0.66
C SER A 21 -0.66 16.04 -0.25
N PRO A 22 -0.22 15.15 -1.15
CA PRO A 22 0.69 14.05 -0.83
C PRO A 22 2.06 14.49 -0.29
N SER A 23 2.30 15.79 -0.15
CA SER A 23 3.52 16.42 0.34
C SER A 23 3.67 16.46 1.88
N SER A 24 2.66 16.09 2.68
CA SER A 24 2.77 16.05 4.16
C SER A 24 2.88 14.64 4.75
N LEU A 25 2.68 13.58 3.96
CA LEU A 25 2.71 12.21 4.45
C LEU A 25 4.15 11.73 4.66
N THR A 26 4.40 11.18 5.85
CA THR A 26 5.69 10.56 6.14
C THR A 26 5.70 9.13 5.63
N THR A 27 6.50 8.85 4.60
CA THR A 27 6.73 7.48 4.13
C THR A 27 7.92 6.87 4.86
N PHE A 28 7.74 5.70 5.45
CA PHE A 28 8.80 4.92 6.08
C PHE A 28 9.33 3.84 5.14
N PHE A 29 10.65 3.75 5.04
CA PHE A 29 11.37 2.67 4.41
C PHE A 29 11.68 1.60 5.46
N ILE A 30 11.30 0.36 5.17
CA ILE A 30 11.51 -0.79 6.06
C ILE A 30 12.24 -1.88 5.29
N ARG A 31 13.36 -2.35 5.86
CA ARG A 31 14.01 -3.59 5.41
C ARG A 31 14.35 -4.45 6.62
N CYS A 32 14.04 -5.73 6.50
CA CYS A 32 14.52 -6.77 7.41
C CYS A 32 14.60 -8.08 6.60
N PRO A 33 15.65 -8.91 6.77
CA PRO A 33 15.75 -10.21 6.11
C PRO A 33 14.56 -11.12 6.38
N ASN A 34 13.94 -11.00 7.55
CA ASN A 34 12.81 -11.83 7.98
C ASN A 34 11.43 -11.31 7.55
N LEU A 35 11.37 -10.18 6.83
CA LEU A 35 10.13 -9.63 6.26
C LEU A 35 10.05 -9.99 4.77
N HIS A 36 9.20 -10.95 4.43
CA HIS A 36 9.07 -11.48 3.07
C HIS A 36 7.79 -11.03 2.38
N ASN A 37 6.75 -10.76 3.16
CA ASN A 37 5.44 -10.41 2.64
C ASN A 37 4.78 -9.31 3.48
N ARG A 38 3.69 -8.73 2.96
CA ARG A 38 2.92 -7.69 3.66
C ARG A 38 2.44 -8.16 5.03
N GLY A 39 2.06 -9.43 5.18
CA GLY A 39 1.62 -10.02 6.44
C GLY A 39 2.71 -9.99 7.51
N ASP A 40 3.97 -10.25 7.15
CA ASP A 40 5.09 -10.18 8.10
C ASP A 40 5.28 -8.76 8.64
N VAL A 41 5.08 -7.74 7.79
CA VAL A 41 5.18 -6.33 8.21
C VAL A 41 4.00 -5.96 9.10
N VAL A 42 2.78 -6.27 8.65
CA VAL A 42 1.56 -5.82 9.33
C VAL A 42 1.23 -6.64 10.55
N ASN A 43 1.07 -7.95 10.37
CA ASN A 43 0.64 -8.85 11.44
C ASN A 43 1.82 -9.38 12.26
N GLY A 44 3.06 -9.16 11.79
CA GLY A 44 4.27 -9.46 12.53
C GLY A 44 4.83 -8.21 13.19
N LEU A 45 5.57 -7.39 12.44
CA LEU A 45 6.32 -6.25 12.96
C LEU A 45 5.44 -5.22 13.66
N LEU A 46 4.40 -4.70 12.98
CA LEU A 46 3.51 -3.69 13.58
C LEU A 46 2.72 -4.25 14.76
N TYR A 47 2.37 -5.54 14.73
CA TYR A 47 1.71 -6.19 15.86
C TYR A 47 2.64 -6.28 17.08
N THR A 48 3.92 -6.60 16.90
CA THR A 48 4.91 -6.58 17.99
C THR A 48 5.08 -5.18 18.58
N LEU A 49 4.92 -4.13 17.75
CA LEU A 49 5.03 -2.73 18.15
C LEU A 49 3.71 -2.10 18.58
N LYS A 50 2.61 -2.87 18.67
CA LYS A 50 1.26 -2.31 18.81
C LYS A 50 1.10 -1.47 20.07
N ASP A 51 1.78 -1.83 21.16
CA ASP A 51 1.68 -1.16 22.45
C ASP A 51 2.53 0.13 22.46
N ASP A 52 3.74 0.07 21.88
CA ASP A 52 4.61 1.25 21.72
C ASP A 52 3.95 2.31 20.83
N LEU A 53 3.27 1.87 19.77
CA LEU A 53 2.61 2.71 18.78
C LEU A 53 1.18 3.12 19.16
N ASP A 54 0.58 2.54 20.21
CA ASP A 54 -0.82 2.76 20.59
C ASP A 54 -1.82 2.43 19.47
N ILE A 55 -1.60 1.27 18.84
CA ILE A 55 -2.40 0.74 17.71
C ILE A 55 -2.97 -0.66 17.99
N ALA A 56 -3.00 -1.11 19.24
CA ALA A 56 -3.56 -2.41 19.61
C ALA A 56 -5.01 -2.56 19.11
N ASP A 57 -5.79 -1.49 19.17
CA ASP A 57 -7.17 -1.41 18.67
C ASP A 57 -7.30 -1.58 17.15
N TRP A 58 -6.21 -1.50 16.38
CA TRP A 58 -6.24 -1.72 14.93
C TRP A 58 -6.22 -3.21 14.55
N PHE A 59 -5.99 -4.11 15.49
CA PHE A 59 -5.93 -5.54 15.25
C PHE A 59 -7.21 -6.23 15.75
N PHE A 60 -7.56 -7.34 15.11
CA PHE A 60 -8.46 -8.33 15.69
C PHE A 60 -7.67 -9.19 16.66
N GLU A 61 -8.17 -9.32 17.88
CA GLU A 61 -7.71 -10.31 18.84
C GLU A 61 -8.54 -11.58 18.65
N ALA A 62 -7.89 -12.68 18.29
CA ALA A 62 -8.55 -13.98 18.33
C ALA A 62 -8.64 -14.43 19.79
N GLU A 63 -9.80 -14.96 20.20
CA GLU A 63 -10.03 -15.49 21.56
C GLU A 63 -9.03 -16.59 21.96
N ASP A 64 -8.45 -17.28 20.97
CA ASP A 64 -7.46 -18.34 21.13
C ASP A 64 -5.99 -17.85 21.09
N GLY A 65 -5.78 -16.54 20.91
CA GLY A 65 -4.46 -15.91 20.81
C GLY A 65 -3.64 -16.32 19.58
N SER A 66 -4.20 -17.09 18.64
CA SER A 66 -3.42 -17.78 17.60
C SER A 66 -3.26 -16.98 16.31
N LYS A 67 -4.18 -16.05 16.01
CA LYS A 67 -4.14 -15.23 14.80
C LYS A 67 -4.58 -13.81 15.08
N THR A 68 -3.64 -12.88 15.02
CA THR A 68 -3.95 -11.46 14.97
C THR A 68 -3.88 -10.96 13.53
N SER A 69 -4.86 -10.15 13.16
CA SER A 69 -4.91 -9.57 11.82
C SER A 69 -5.30 -8.12 11.90
N LEU A 70 -4.60 -7.28 11.14
CA LEU A 70 -4.95 -5.87 11.03
C LEU A 70 -6.34 -5.72 10.40
N LYS A 71 -7.18 -4.89 11.02
CA LYS A 71 -8.51 -4.55 10.52
C LYS A 71 -8.41 -3.93 9.13
N ARG A 72 -9.38 -4.22 8.26
CA ARG A 72 -9.39 -3.73 6.87
C ARG A 72 -9.44 -2.21 6.75
N ASN A 73 -10.03 -1.54 7.73
CA ASN A 73 -10.15 -0.10 7.81
C ASN A 73 -9.03 0.56 8.63
N ALA A 74 -8.02 -0.19 9.09
CA ALA A 74 -6.90 0.44 9.78
C ALA A 74 -6.13 1.36 8.81
N PRO A 75 -5.65 2.52 9.28
CA PRO A 75 -5.00 3.53 8.43
C PRO A 75 -3.54 3.14 8.15
N VAL A 76 -3.33 2.01 7.46
CA VAL A 76 -2.01 1.45 7.17
C VAL A 76 -1.91 1.09 5.69
N GLU A 77 -1.07 1.81 4.97
CA GLU A 77 -0.75 1.56 3.57
C GLU A 77 0.67 1.05 3.41
N ILE A 78 0.82 -0.06 2.67
CA ILE A 78 2.12 -0.72 2.48
C ILE A 78 2.28 -1.14 1.04
N VAL A 79 3.48 -0.89 0.50
CA VAL A 79 3.91 -1.36 -0.82
C VAL A 79 5.21 -2.14 -0.68
N PHE A 80 5.28 -3.29 -1.33
CA PHE A 80 6.50 -4.08 -1.43
C PHE A 80 7.22 -3.78 -2.75
N VAL A 81 8.44 -3.24 -2.67
CA VAL A 81 9.24 -2.88 -3.85
C VAL A 81 10.25 -3.98 -4.15
N GLN A 82 9.79 -5.00 -4.87
CA GLN A 82 10.62 -6.16 -5.22
C GLN A 82 11.69 -5.86 -6.27
N SER A 83 11.47 -4.89 -7.15
CA SER A 83 12.37 -4.61 -8.29
C SER A 83 13.72 -3.98 -7.91
N SER A 84 13.93 -3.68 -6.63
CA SER A 84 15.21 -3.19 -6.11
C SER A 84 16.21 -4.33 -5.96
N ARG A 85 17.52 -4.02 -6.11
CA ARG A 85 18.62 -4.96 -5.83
C ARG A 85 18.53 -5.58 -4.44
N ARG A 86 17.94 -4.83 -3.51
CA ARG A 86 17.62 -5.31 -2.17
C ARG A 86 16.16 -4.92 -1.92
N PRO A 87 15.22 -5.88 -1.86
CA PRO A 87 13.82 -5.57 -1.62
C PRO A 87 13.59 -4.79 -0.32
N TYR A 88 12.50 -4.05 -0.30
CA TYR A 88 12.09 -3.23 0.85
C TYR A 88 10.59 -2.99 0.83
N PHE A 89 10.07 -2.53 1.96
CA PHE A 89 8.70 -2.08 2.11
C PHE A 89 8.68 -0.57 2.28
N LEU A 90 7.66 0.06 1.69
CA LEU A 90 7.24 1.41 2.03
C LEU A 90 5.98 1.31 2.89
N LEU A 91 5.93 2.08 3.97
CA LEU A 91 4.83 2.15 4.92
C LEU A 91 4.39 3.60 5.10
N GLU A 92 3.09 3.83 5.05
CA GLU A 92 2.45 5.10 5.41
C GLU A 92 1.29 4.83 6.38
N PHE A 93 1.17 5.66 7.41
CA PHE A 93 -0.03 5.68 8.25
C PHE A 93 -1.02 6.67 7.63
N ARG A 94 -2.04 6.15 6.95
CA ARG A 94 -3.13 6.94 6.34
C ARG A 94 -4.30 6.07 5.96
N TYR A 95 -5.47 6.69 5.83
CA TYR A 95 -6.57 6.05 5.12
C TYR A 95 -6.29 6.01 3.61
N PRO A 96 -6.82 5.01 2.90
CA PRO A 96 -6.76 4.99 1.44
C PRO A 96 -7.59 6.17 0.92
N THR A 97 -7.11 6.83 -0.14
CA THR A 97 -7.85 7.94 -0.77
C THR A 97 -9.13 7.42 -1.43
N GLU A 98 -10.13 8.27 -1.65
CA GLU A 98 -11.39 7.86 -2.32
C GLU A 98 -11.13 7.13 -3.65
N GLN A 99 -10.19 7.64 -4.46
CA GLN A 99 -9.80 6.98 -5.72
C GLN A 99 -9.18 5.58 -5.49
N GLU A 100 -8.33 5.43 -4.47
CA GLU A 100 -7.75 4.12 -4.12
C GLU A 100 -8.84 3.16 -3.57
N GLN A 101 -9.79 3.68 -2.79
CA GLN A 101 -10.93 2.91 -2.28
C GLN A 101 -11.84 2.48 -3.43
N GLU A 102 -12.22 3.38 -4.32
CA GLU A 102 -13.00 3.05 -5.52
C GLU A 102 -12.30 2.02 -6.39
N LYS A 103 -10.98 2.13 -6.60
CA LYS A 103 -10.20 1.13 -7.36
C LYS A 103 -10.20 -0.23 -6.67
N ARG A 104 -10.13 -0.27 -5.34
CA ARG A 104 -10.27 -1.52 -4.56
C ARG A 104 -11.66 -2.10 -4.72
N MET A 105 -12.69 -1.26 -4.61
CA MET A 105 -14.08 -1.65 -4.77
C MET A 105 -14.36 -2.13 -6.20
N LYS A 106 -13.84 -1.47 -7.24
CA LYS A 106 -13.95 -1.90 -8.65
C LYS A 106 -13.27 -3.25 -8.89
N ASN A 107 -12.11 -3.50 -8.27
CA ASN A 107 -11.46 -4.82 -8.32
C ASN A 107 -12.20 -5.89 -7.48
N LEU A 108 -12.94 -5.49 -6.44
CA LEU A 108 -13.78 -6.39 -5.64
C LEU A 108 -15.16 -6.63 -6.25
N GLN A 109 -15.73 -5.67 -6.98
CA GLN A 109 -17.07 -5.70 -7.57
C GLN A 109 -17.20 -6.65 -8.77
N GLU A 110 -16.10 -7.29 -9.21
CA GLU A 110 -16.18 -8.55 -9.96
C GLU A 110 -16.70 -9.72 -9.08
N LYS A 111 -16.93 -9.47 -7.79
CA LYS A 111 -17.54 -10.39 -6.82
C LYS A 111 -18.36 -9.61 -5.77
N THR A 112 -19.66 -9.55 -6.03
CA THR A 112 -20.79 -9.07 -5.18
C THR A 112 -20.95 -7.57 -4.96
N VAL A 113 -22.17 -7.12 -5.31
CA VAL A 113 -22.79 -5.81 -5.09
C VAL A 113 -23.52 -5.87 -3.75
N ASP A 114 -23.35 -4.88 -2.89
CA ASP A 114 -24.47 -4.31 -2.14
C ASP A 114 -24.12 -2.93 -1.59
N ASP A 115 -25.01 -1.99 -1.86
CA ASP A 115 -24.96 -0.59 -1.46
C ASP A 115 -25.52 -0.44 -0.04
N THR A 116 -24.80 0.28 0.84
CA THR A 116 -25.43 1.04 1.93
C THR A 116 -24.51 2.19 2.35
N ALA A 117 -25.00 3.42 2.21
CA ALA A 117 -24.36 4.62 2.75
C ALA A 117 -24.73 4.82 4.23
N PRO A 118 -23.85 5.43 5.04
CA PRO A 118 -24.33 6.22 6.16
C PRO A 118 -23.77 7.63 6.22
N ASP A 119 -24.54 8.41 6.95
CA ASP A 119 -24.72 9.86 6.95
C ASP A 119 -23.83 10.60 7.97
N SER A 120 -23.64 11.88 7.65
CA SER A 120 -23.19 13.05 8.40
C SER A 120 -22.95 12.93 9.92
N GLY A 121 -21.77 12.41 10.28
CA GLY A 121 -21.08 12.67 11.56
C GLY A 121 -19.56 12.90 11.38
N ALA A 122 -19.12 13.04 10.13
CA ALA A 122 -17.76 12.75 9.68
C ALA A 122 -16.68 13.69 10.24
N HIS A 123 -16.95 15.00 10.33
CA HIS A 123 -15.86 15.97 10.51
C HIS A 123 -15.19 16.00 11.89
N THR A 124 -15.86 15.59 12.97
CA THR A 124 -15.21 15.50 14.28
C THR A 124 -14.42 14.19 14.42
N LEU A 125 -14.94 13.10 13.87
CA LEU A 125 -14.27 11.80 13.88
C LEU A 125 -13.06 11.77 12.96
N GLU A 126 -13.13 12.43 11.79
CA GLU A 126 -12.01 12.61 10.87
C GLU A 126 -10.83 13.32 11.54
N ARG A 127 -11.08 14.44 12.23
CA ARG A 127 -10.02 15.19 12.91
C ARG A 127 -9.35 14.41 14.04
N ILE A 128 -10.13 13.61 14.78
CA ILE A 128 -9.60 12.73 15.83
C ILE A 128 -8.76 11.61 15.21
N ALA A 129 -9.21 11.05 14.09
CA ALA A 129 -8.48 10.01 13.38
C ALA A 129 -7.15 10.53 12.80
N ASP A 130 -7.14 11.76 12.25
CA ASP A 130 -5.94 12.42 11.76
C ASP A 130 -4.92 12.67 12.89
N ALA A 131 -5.38 13.17 14.05
CA ALA A 131 -4.52 13.37 15.21
C ALA A 131 -3.92 12.05 15.73
N LYS A 132 -4.69 10.95 15.70
CA LYS A 132 -4.17 9.61 16.04
C LYS A 132 -3.11 9.17 15.04
N ILE A 133 -3.33 9.39 13.74
CA ILE A 133 -2.36 9.05 12.69
C ILE A 133 -1.05 9.84 12.86
N GLU A 134 -1.13 11.14 13.14
CA GLU A 134 0.05 11.96 13.42
C GLU A 134 0.81 11.45 14.65
N SER A 135 0.10 11.14 15.74
CA SER A 135 0.71 10.58 16.95
C SER A 135 1.41 9.25 16.70
N VAL A 136 0.77 8.33 15.97
CA VAL A 136 1.37 7.04 15.58
C VAL A 136 2.61 7.25 14.72
N THR A 137 2.54 8.17 13.76
CA THR A 137 3.66 8.52 12.88
C THR A 137 4.86 9.04 13.68
N ASP A 138 4.63 9.90 14.66
CA ASP A 138 5.70 10.45 15.49
C ASP A 138 6.27 9.43 16.48
N ARG A 139 5.44 8.56 17.06
CA ARG A 139 5.92 7.41 17.85
C ARG A 139 6.78 6.48 17.00
N PHE A 140 6.36 6.22 15.76
CA PHE A 140 7.15 5.41 14.84
C PHE A 140 8.48 6.09 14.54
N LYS A 141 8.53 7.41 14.30
CA LYS A 141 9.80 8.17 14.16
C LYS A 141 10.70 8.04 15.38
N GLN A 142 10.16 8.13 16.60
CA GLN A 142 10.94 7.97 17.83
C GLN A 142 11.57 6.57 17.93
N LEU A 143 10.92 5.52 17.40
CA LEU A 143 11.53 4.19 17.31
C LEU A 143 12.73 4.14 16.36
N LEU A 144 12.80 5.00 15.33
CA LEU A 144 14.00 5.12 14.50
C LEU A 144 15.17 5.69 15.31
N GLU A 145 14.92 6.70 16.14
CA GLU A 145 15.95 7.37 16.93
C GLU A 145 16.48 6.46 18.05
N ARG A 146 15.65 5.53 18.53
CA ARG A 146 15.98 4.68 19.68
C ARG A 146 17.03 3.59 19.42
N ASN A 147 17.50 3.42 18.17
CA ASN A 147 18.49 2.43 17.70
C ASN A 147 18.26 0.98 18.22
N GLY A 148 18.03 0.02 17.30
CA GLY A 148 17.99 -1.41 17.65
C GLY A 148 16.60 -2.06 17.64
N LEU A 149 15.73 -1.63 16.73
CA LEU A 149 14.51 -2.39 16.45
C LEU A 149 14.88 -3.77 15.88
N ARG A 150 14.47 -4.83 16.57
CA ARG A 150 14.70 -6.22 16.14
C ARG A 150 13.38 -6.92 15.86
N TYR A 151 13.36 -7.72 14.79
CA TYR A 151 12.23 -8.58 14.43
C TYR A 151 12.74 -9.98 14.12
N LYS A 152 12.25 -10.98 14.88
CA LYS A 152 12.72 -12.37 14.81
C LYS A 152 14.26 -12.45 14.86
N GLU A 153 14.85 -11.82 15.88
CA GLU A 153 16.30 -11.77 16.13
C GLU A 153 17.15 -11.01 15.09
N GLU A 154 16.56 -10.50 14.00
CA GLU A 154 17.25 -9.71 12.98
C GLU A 154 16.99 -8.22 13.15
N ASP A 155 17.97 -7.39 12.81
CA ASP A 155 17.83 -5.94 12.87
C ASP A 155 16.93 -5.43 11.75
N VAL A 156 15.98 -4.57 12.11
CA VAL A 156 15.11 -3.88 11.16
C VAL A 156 15.75 -2.55 10.80
N SER A 157 16.14 -2.42 9.53
CA SER A 157 16.53 -1.13 8.98
C SER A 157 15.29 -0.29 8.72
N LEU A 158 15.10 0.75 9.54
CA LEU A 158 14.06 1.76 9.37
C LEU A 158 14.68 3.10 8.99
N SER A 159 14.09 3.79 8.01
CA SER A 159 14.44 5.19 7.69
C SER A 159 13.22 5.94 7.16
N VAL A 160 13.15 7.25 7.33
CA VAL A 160 12.17 8.09 6.62
C VAL A 160 12.62 8.19 5.15
N SER A 161 11.70 7.94 4.22
CA SER A 161 11.97 8.05 2.78
C SER A 161 12.01 9.53 2.40
N SER A 162 13.10 9.95 1.76
CA SER A 162 13.22 11.26 1.10
C SER A 162 12.83 11.22 -0.38
N GLY A 163 12.46 10.05 -0.90
CA GLY A 163 12.25 9.80 -2.32
C GLY A 163 10.90 9.14 -2.61
N PRO A 164 10.85 7.84 -2.90
CA PRO A 164 9.60 7.17 -3.29
C PRO A 164 8.60 7.15 -2.13
N THR A 165 7.34 7.43 -2.47
CA THR A 165 6.16 7.31 -1.60
C THR A 165 5.38 6.04 -1.91
N VAL A 166 4.48 5.62 -1.01
CA VAL A 166 3.59 4.47 -1.28
C VAL A 166 2.73 4.75 -2.51
N SER A 167 2.17 5.95 -2.62
CA SER A 167 1.32 6.36 -3.75
C SER A 167 2.06 6.29 -5.09
N SER A 168 3.26 6.85 -5.17
CA SER A 168 4.05 6.86 -6.42
C SER A 168 4.55 5.47 -6.83
N GLU A 169 4.93 4.61 -5.88
CA GLU A 169 5.31 3.23 -6.20
C GLU A 169 4.10 2.37 -6.59
N ARG A 170 2.93 2.60 -5.97
CA ARG A 170 1.68 1.94 -6.35
C ARG A 170 1.31 2.26 -7.80
N GLU A 171 1.35 3.53 -8.20
CA GLU A 171 1.08 3.94 -9.57
C GLU A 171 2.02 3.26 -10.59
N LYS A 172 3.32 3.18 -10.27
CA LYS A 172 4.30 2.48 -11.12
C LYS A 172 4.00 0.99 -11.25
N LEU A 173 3.55 0.35 -10.17
CA LEU A 173 3.15 -1.06 -10.20
C LEU A 173 1.89 -1.25 -11.03
N GLU A 174 0.88 -0.39 -10.88
CA GLU A 174 -0.36 -0.42 -11.67
C GLU A 174 -0.10 -0.29 -13.17
N LEU A 175 0.77 0.65 -13.57
CA LEU A 175 1.16 0.83 -14.97
C LEU A 175 1.88 -0.41 -15.54
N ARG A 176 2.71 -1.06 -14.72
CA ARG A 176 3.45 -2.27 -15.11
C ARG A 176 2.50 -3.44 -15.30
N ASP A 177 1.55 -3.63 -14.39
CA ASP A 177 0.61 -4.73 -14.45
C ASP A 177 -0.42 -4.54 -15.57
N SER A 178 -0.82 -3.29 -15.82
CA SER A 178 -1.67 -2.95 -16.98
C SER A 178 -0.97 -3.26 -18.30
N LYS A 179 0.32 -2.93 -18.44
CA LYS A 179 1.12 -3.28 -19.61
C LYS A 179 1.23 -4.79 -19.80
N LYS A 180 1.53 -5.54 -18.72
CA LYS A 180 1.57 -7.01 -18.77
C LYS A 180 0.22 -7.61 -19.16
N LYS A 181 -0.89 -7.08 -18.64
CA LYS A 181 -2.25 -7.52 -19.00
C LYS A 181 -2.53 -7.27 -20.49
N ALA A 182 -2.17 -6.10 -21.00
CA ALA A 182 -2.31 -5.77 -22.42
C ALA A 182 -1.46 -6.68 -23.33
N GLU A 183 -0.21 -6.97 -22.94
CA GLU A 183 0.66 -7.92 -23.64
C GLU A 183 0.09 -9.35 -23.60
N HIS A 184 -0.47 -9.77 -22.47
CA HIS A 184 -1.12 -11.06 -22.35
C HIS A 184 -2.37 -11.18 -23.25
N ILE A 185 -3.18 -10.12 -23.32
CA ILE A 185 -4.34 -10.06 -24.24
C ILE A 185 -3.86 -10.11 -25.69
N LYS A 186 -2.82 -9.34 -26.06
CA LYS A 186 -2.26 -9.32 -27.41
C LYS A 186 -1.66 -10.66 -27.83
N THR A 187 -1.00 -11.37 -26.92
CA THR A 187 -0.46 -12.72 -27.19
C THR A 187 -1.57 -13.77 -27.27
N LYS A 188 -2.62 -13.64 -26.46
CA LYS A 188 -3.81 -14.52 -26.51
C LYS A 188 -4.65 -14.29 -27.77
N SER A 189 -4.79 -13.06 -28.26
CA SER A 189 -5.54 -12.76 -29.49
C SER A 189 -4.80 -13.13 -30.78
N ILE A 190 -3.48 -13.32 -30.73
CA ILE A 190 -2.70 -13.88 -31.84
C ILE A 190 -2.78 -15.42 -31.85
N ALA A 191 -3.22 -16.04 -30.75
CA ALA A 191 -3.26 -17.48 -30.55
C ALA A 191 -4.69 -18.07 -30.56
N GLU A 192 -5.59 -17.58 -31.42
CA GLU A 192 -6.77 -18.36 -31.81
C GLU A 192 -6.58 -19.00 -33.21
N PRO A 193 -6.73 -20.32 -33.32
CA PRO A 193 -6.54 -21.05 -34.56
C PRO A 193 -7.79 -20.94 -35.44
N SER A 194 -7.63 -20.39 -36.64
CA SER A 194 -8.60 -20.59 -37.72
C SER A 194 -8.65 -22.08 -38.05
N ALA A 195 -9.79 -22.70 -37.76
CA ALA A 195 -10.07 -24.06 -38.17
C ALA A 195 -10.33 -24.09 -39.68
N GLU A 196 -9.36 -24.53 -40.48
CA GLU A 196 -9.65 -25.36 -41.66
C GLU A 196 -8.44 -26.18 -42.14
N LYS A 197 -8.60 -27.51 -42.01
CA LYS A 197 -8.09 -28.60 -42.85
C LYS A 197 -6.57 -28.83 -43.03
N GLN A 198 -6.19 -29.99 -42.48
CA GLN A 198 -5.35 -31.06 -43.05
C GLN A 198 -3.83 -31.08 -42.82
N ALA A 199 -3.41 -32.28 -42.40
CA ALA A 199 -2.13 -32.95 -42.58
C ALA A 199 -1.03 -32.76 -41.53
N LYS A 200 -0.91 -33.81 -40.70
CA LYS A 200 0.30 -34.38 -40.07
C LYS A 200 1.61 -33.61 -40.30
N SER A 201 2.21 -33.08 -39.24
CA SER A 201 3.66 -33.20 -39.05
C SER A 201 4.04 -33.15 -37.58
N THR A 202 5.10 -33.86 -37.28
CA THR A 202 5.57 -34.40 -36.00
C THR A 202 5.91 -33.38 -34.93
N ALA A 203 5.47 -33.68 -33.70
CA ALA A 203 5.90 -33.04 -32.46
C ALA A 203 7.42 -33.16 -32.28
N VAL A 204 8.10 -32.03 -32.11
CA VAL A 204 9.49 -32.01 -31.61
C VAL A 204 9.44 -31.59 -30.15
N SER A 205 9.40 -32.58 -29.26
CA SER A 205 9.61 -32.39 -27.83
C SER A 205 11.08 -32.08 -27.57
N PHE A 206 11.39 -30.88 -27.07
CA PHE A 206 12.74 -30.54 -26.63
C PHE A 206 13.02 -31.20 -25.27
N VAL A 207 13.81 -32.27 -25.28
CA VAL A 207 14.30 -32.94 -24.07
C VAL A 207 15.64 -32.30 -23.69
N PRO A 208 15.76 -31.57 -22.56
CA PRO A 208 17.03 -31.03 -22.12
C PRO A 208 18.00 -32.18 -21.77
N ARG A 209 19.17 -32.19 -22.43
CA ARG A 209 20.25 -33.15 -22.17
C ARG A 209 20.77 -32.97 -20.73
N SER A 210 20.57 -33.99 -19.90
CA SER A 210 21.18 -34.09 -18.57
C SER A 210 22.71 -34.12 -18.68
N MET A 211 23.39 -33.26 -17.92
CA MET A 211 24.84 -33.30 -17.70
C MET A 211 25.27 -34.61 -17.00
N ARG A 212 26.22 -35.34 -17.60
CA ARG A 212 27.14 -36.31 -16.98
C ARG A 212 28.40 -36.35 -17.86
N ARG A 213 29.65 -36.36 -17.38
CA ARG A 213 30.25 -36.27 -16.04
C ARG A 213 31.69 -35.75 -16.22
N ARG A 214 32.27 -35.29 -15.10
CA ARG A 214 33.70 -35.02 -14.85
C ARG A 214 34.62 -36.08 -15.44
N ASN A 215 35.77 -35.63 -15.95
CA ASN A 215 37.05 -36.28 -15.69
C ASN A 215 37.73 -35.55 -14.54
#